data_AF-A0A9E3TXL2-F1
#
_entry.id   AF-A0A9E3TXL2-F1
#
_cell.length_a   1.000
_cell.length_b   1.000
_cell.length_c   1.000
_cell.angle_alpha   90.00
_cell.angle_beta   90.00
_cell.angle_gamma   90.00
#
_symmetry.space_group_name_H-M   'P 1'
#
loop_
_entity.id
_entity.type
_entity.pdbx_description
1 polymer ?
#
loop_
_entity_poly.entity_id
_entity_poly.type
_entity_poly.pdbx_seq_one_letter_code
_entity_poly.pdbx_strand_id
1 'polypeptide(L)'
;MKPELQFSKRKRSQSLGWLAQIYFDEGPEAASRRLEEVFADEQPVVVEREGQPSARTDVLRDAERIKYRAFGPPALWQSPYSILQVSLDEVSAQERREDHYMYHAGEEVLVPISGKVMYQFFSSRGGSLPARTIFQKPVGTGHVIRINPQVPHHTWGVGGWSEAWMIFRDLSEEGTAISVDSTFNTAALFNTKSSESQPRRITRRELEIPECYALIAWGIAEKIKLNRLRTNLTIDQVAKACEIDRSLLSRLEKGETNVPLHTLARIARFLRIDLHPWRSEPWNSVVNRLDEDARVNRPTKVAGPLSRHHLHLQFAKVTKMIKAETPPDATATSWIVLKGSVAFEFKANTDVGPKDAKEFVAAGQVIHFRERELTPGERRILADQDSELLQIAYTPVPRRGNRDQGDGESVMREITKD
;
A
#
# COMPACT_ATOMS: atom_id res chain seq x y z
N MET A 1 47.78 -36.66 6.71
CA MET A 1 47.15 -35.75 7.69
C MET A 1 46.55 -34.56 6.93
N LYS A 2 45.22 -34.48 6.86
CA LYS A 2 44.53 -33.28 6.38
C LYS A 2 44.26 -32.38 7.60
N PRO A 3 44.49 -31.07 7.53
CA PRO A 3 44.22 -30.19 8.66
C PRO A 3 42.70 -30.06 8.84
N GLU A 4 42.21 -30.50 10.00
CA GLU A 4 40.87 -30.19 10.48
C GLU A 4 40.78 -28.68 10.74
N LEU A 5 40.03 -27.99 9.89
CA LEU A 5 39.59 -26.63 10.17
C LEU A 5 38.64 -26.66 11.36
N GLN A 6 39.18 -26.40 12.55
CA GLN A 6 38.40 -26.14 13.76
C GLN A 6 37.68 -24.79 13.63
N PHE A 7 36.49 -24.82 13.04
CA PHE A 7 35.55 -23.71 13.15
C PHE A 7 34.98 -23.68 14.58
N SER A 8 35.24 -22.58 15.27
CA SER A 8 34.67 -22.20 16.58
C SER A 8 33.19 -22.59 16.73
N LYS A 9 32.90 -23.48 17.68
CA LYS A 9 31.58 -24.08 17.97
C LYS A 9 30.52 -23.11 18.52
N ARG A 10 30.81 -21.81 18.74
CA ARG A 10 29.92 -20.91 19.49
C ARG A 10 29.09 -19.90 18.66
N LYS A 11 29.14 -19.95 17.32
CA LYS A 11 28.29 -19.09 16.44
C LYS A 11 27.48 -19.84 15.37
N ARG A 12 27.38 -21.17 15.45
CA ARG A 12 26.59 -21.97 14.47
C ARG A 12 25.07 -21.85 14.63
N SER A 13 24.57 -21.28 15.73
CA SER A 13 23.18 -21.47 16.16
C SER A 13 22.10 -20.69 15.40
N GLN A 14 22.44 -19.81 14.45
CA GLN A 14 21.45 -19.04 13.68
C GLN A 14 21.96 -18.74 12.26
N SER A 15 22.45 -19.77 11.56
CA SER A 15 22.87 -19.63 10.15
C SER A 15 21.87 -20.31 9.21
N LEU A 16 21.84 -19.90 7.94
CA LEU A 16 21.08 -20.59 6.89
C LEU A 16 21.40 -22.09 6.83
N GLY A 17 22.68 -22.46 6.99
CA GLY A 17 23.10 -23.87 7.01
C GLY A 17 22.55 -24.65 8.21
N TRP A 18 22.42 -24.01 9.37
CA TRP A 18 21.75 -24.61 10.54
C TRP A 18 20.27 -24.82 10.29
N LEU A 19 19.57 -23.82 9.74
CA LEU A 19 18.16 -23.92 9.41
C LEU A 19 17.88 -25.01 8.36
N ALA A 20 18.73 -25.09 7.33
CA ALA A 20 18.65 -26.13 6.31
C ALA A 20 18.88 -27.53 6.90
N GLN A 21 19.81 -27.66 7.85
CA GLN A 21 20.02 -28.93 8.55
C GLN A 21 18.76 -29.36 9.31
N ILE A 22 18.10 -28.45 10.03
CA ILE A 22 16.81 -28.73 10.71
C ILE A 22 15.74 -29.13 9.70
N TYR A 23 15.67 -28.45 8.54
CA TYR A 23 14.74 -28.82 7.48
C TYR A 23 14.95 -30.26 7.00
N PHE A 24 16.21 -30.67 6.80
CA PHE A 24 16.52 -32.02 6.32
C PHE A 24 16.32 -33.10 7.39
N ASP A 25 16.63 -32.80 8.65
CA ASP A 25 16.59 -33.78 9.73
C ASP A 25 15.20 -33.91 10.36
N GLU A 26 14.49 -32.78 10.53
CA GLU A 26 13.24 -32.68 11.30
C GLU A 26 12.03 -32.23 10.45
N GLY A 27 12.26 -31.80 9.20
CA GLY A 27 11.21 -31.42 8.27
C GLY A 27 10.88 -29.92 8.21
N PRO A 28 10.02 -29.52 7.25
CA PRO A 28 9.70 -28.12 6.98
C PRO A 28 9.05 -27.38 8.15
N GLU A 29 8.17 -28.03 8.92
CA GLU A 29 7.47 -27.39 10.03
C GLU A 29 8.42 -27.07 11.20
N ALA A 30 9.37 -27.97 11.48
CA ALA A 30 10.39 -27.74 12.50
C ALA A 30 11.32 -26.58 12.12
N ALA A 31 11.78 -26.54 10.87
CA ALA A 31 12.55 -25.42 10.35
C ALA A 31 11.75 -24.11 10.39
N SER A 32 10.47 -24.11 10.03
CA SER A 32 9.61 -22.92 10.10
C SER A 32 9.50 -22.38 11.52
N ARG A 33 9.21 -23.23 12.51
CA ARG A 33 9.17 -22.82 13.93
C ARG A 33 10.51 -22.25 14.41
N ARG A 34 11.63 -22.85 13.99
CA ARG A 34 12.97 -22.39 14.36
C ARG A 34 13.35 -21.07 13.69
N LEU A 35 12.89 -20.85 12.45
CA LEU A 35 13.02 -19.55 11.79
C LEU A 35 12.18 -18.50 12.51
N GLU A 36 10.96 -18.84 12.91
CA GLU A 36 10.08 -17.99 13.72
C GLU A 36 10.75 -17.63 15.05
N GLU A 37 11.46 -18.56 15.72
CA GLU A 37 12.26 -18.28 16.92
C GLU A 37 13.37 -17.22 16.68
N VAL A 38 14.02 -17.22 15.52
CA VAL A 38 15.02 -16.18 15.17
C VAL A 38 14.37 -14.80 15.05
N PHE A 39 13.09 -14.77 14.68
CA PHE A 39 12.28 -13.55 14.55
C PHE A 39 11.30 -13.35 15.72
N ALA A 40 11.40 -14.15 16.79
CA ALA A 40 10.41 -14.19 17.87
C ALA A 40 10.38 -12.92 18.72
N ASP A 41 11.38 -12.05 18.59
CA ASP A 41 11.39 -10.73 19.22
C ASP A 41 10.39 -9.76 18.56
N GLU A 42 9.80 -10.09 17.41
CA GLU A 42 8.74 -9.26 16.83
C GLU A 42 7.46 -9.38 17.64
N GLN A 43 7.28 -8.41 18.52
CA GLN A 43 6.08 -8.21 19.32
C GLN A 43 4.84 -8.12 18.40
N PRO A 44 3.68 -8.66 18.80
CA PRO A 44 2.42 -8.53 18.04
C PRO A 44 1.91 -7.07 17.97
N VAL A 45 2.55 -6.19 18.74
CA VAL A 45 2.28 -4.76 18.82
C VAL A 45 3.60 -4.01 18.76
N VAL A 46 3.68 -3.04 17.86
CA VAL A 46 4.88 -2.18 17.69
C VAL A 46 4.44 -0.72 17.71
N VAL A 47 5.16 0.11 18.47
CA VAL A 47 4.95 1.56 18.51
C VAL A 47 6.09 2.26 17.79
N GLU A 48 5.79 2.84 16.63
CA GLU A 48 6.71 3.68 15.88
C GLU A 48 6.65 5.10 16.43
N ARG A 49 7.63 5.42 17.28
CA ARG A 49 7.74 6.72 17.96
C ARG A 49 8.41 7.77 17.08
N GLU A 50 9.35 7.34 16.25
CA GLU A 50 10.14 8.19 15.37
C GLU A 50 10.30 7.49 14.02
N GLY A 51 9.82 8.14 12.96
CA GLY A 51 9.91 7.57 11.62
C GLY A 51 11.32 7.63 11.06
N GLN A 52 11.72 6.56 10.38
CA GLN A 52 13.04 6.46 9.76
C GLN A 52 13.05 7.20 8.42
N PRO A 53 14.07 8.02 8.11
CA PRO A 53 14.21 8.62 6.79
C PRO A 53 14.15 7.54 5.71
N SER A 54 13.27 7.72 4.74
CA SER A 54 13.01 6.74 3.70
C SER A 54 13.01 7.39 2.33
N ALA A 55 13.26 6.59 1.30
CA ALA A 55 13.04 7.00 -0.07
C ALA A 55 12.02 6.11 -0.74
N ARG A 56 11.24 6.72 -1.62
CA ARG A 56 10.35 6.01 -2.51
C ARG A 56 11.10 5.52 -3.75
N THR A 57 10.78 4.30 -4.18
CA THR A 57 11.40 3.67 -5.36
C THR A 57 10.96 4.29 -6.67
N ASP A 58 9.82 4.97 -6.66
CA ASP A 58 9.19 5.62 -7.81
C ASP A 58 9.42 7.15 -7.89
N VAL A 59 10.13 7.71 -6.92
CA VAL A 59 10.41 9.15 -6.78
C VAL A 59 11.91 9.44 -6.93
N LEU A 60 12.26 10.47 -7.70
CA LEU A 60 13.67 10.88 -7.84
C LEU A 60 14.12 11.69 -6.61
N ARG A 61 15.05 11.13 -5.83
CA ARG A 61 15.50 11.64 -4.52
C ARG A 61 15.85 13.13 -4.46
N ASP A 62 16.48 13.66 -5.51
CA ASP A 62 17.05 15.02 -5.46
C ASP A 62 16.24 16.07 -6.23
N ALA A 63 15.20 15.66 -6.96
CA ALA A 63 14.46 16.56 -7.85
C ALA A 63 13.15 17.07 -7.26
N GLU A 64 12.50 16.33 -6.36
CA GLU A 64 11.06 16.54 -6.12
C GLU A 64 10.71 17.45 -4.93
N ARG A 65 11.67 17.88 -4.11
CA ARG A 65 11.38 18.64 -2.88
C ARG A 65 10.31 17.95 -2.01
N ILE A 66 10.32 16.61 -2.03
CA ILE A 66 9.50 15.74 -1.18
C ILE A 66 10.43 14.96 -0.26
N LYS A 67 10.06 14.85 1.02
CA LYS A 67 10.78 14.05 2.01
C LYS A 67 9.85 13.02 2.63
N TYR A 68 10.37 11.84 2.91
CA TYR A 68 9.60 10.76 3.52
C TYR A 68 10.25 10.25 4.80
N ARG A 69 9.42 9.91 5.77
CA ARG A 69 9.78 9.12 6.95
C ARG A 69 8.84 7.93 7.06
N ALA A 70 9.39 6.73 7.19
CA ALA A 70 8.62 5.51 7.32
C ALA A 70 8.18 5.29 8.77
N PHE A 71 6.88 5.02 8.93
CA PHE A 71 6.21 4.56 10.14
C PHE A 71 5.37 3.32 9.80
N GLY A 72 5.84 2.50 8.85
CA GLY A 72 5.11 1.33 8.40
C GLY A 72 5.19 0.20 9.43
N PRO A 73 4.27 -0.78 9.37
CA PRO A 73 4.39 -2.00 10.16
C PRO A 73 5.73 -2.72 9.90
N PRO A 74 6.22 -3.55 10.84
CA PRO A 74 7.41 -4.36 10.64
C PRO A 74 7.36 -5.16 9.32
N ALA A 75 8.48 -5.21 8.60
CA ALA A 75 8.54 -5.83 7.27
C ALA A 75 8.17 -7.33 7.31
N LEU A 76 8.53 -8.05 8.38
CA LEU A 76 8.21 -9.47 8.54
C LEU A 76 6.71 -9.73 8.77
N TRP A 77 5.94 -8.71 9.14
CA TRP A 77 4.48 -8.84 9.16
C TRP A 77 3.89 -8.97 7.76
N GLN A 78 4.66 -8.62 6.72
CA GLN A 78 4.22 -8.60 5.33
C GLN A 78 2.93 -7.79 5.15
N SER A 79 2.81 -6.71 5.92
CA SER A 79 1.66 -5.81 5.80
C SER A 79 1.68 -5.20 4.39
N PRO A 80 0.58 -5.30 3.61
CA PRO A 80 0.56 -4.88 2.22
C PRO A 80 0.40 -3.36 2.06
N TYR A 81 0.65 -2.59 3.12
CA TYR A 81 0.60 -1.14 3.10
C TYR A 81 1.76 -0.55 3.89
N SER A 82 2.14 0.67 3.53
CA SER A 82 3.11 1.50 4.22
C SER A 82 2.42 2.74 4.78
N ILE A 83 2.95 3.24 5.90
CA ILE A 83 2.57 4.53 6.46
C ILE A 83 3.81 5.39 6.44
N LEU A 84 3.71 6.52 5.76
CA LEU A 84 4.78 7.50 5.62
C LEU A 84 4.31 8.82 6.21
N GLN A 85 5.20 9.52 6.88
CA GLN A 85 5.06 10.97 7.04
C GLN A 85 5.77 11.63 5.86
N VAL A 86 5.06 12.50 5.14
CA VAL A 86 5.55 13.18 3.96
C VAL A 86 5.60 14.68 4.18
N SER A 87 6.73 15.28 3.82
CA SER A 87 6.92 16.71 3.74
C SER A 87 6.91 17.12 2.27
N LEU A 88 6.00 18.00 1.90
CA LEU A 88 5.80 18.50 0.53
C LEU A 88 6.14 19.98 0.48
N ASP A 89 7.13 20.36 -0.32
CA ASP A 89 7.46 21.77 -0.52
C ASP A 89 6.53 22.43 -1.55
N GLU A 90 6.57 23.75 -1.60
CA GLU A 90 5.87 24.52 -2.62
C GLU A 90 6.64 24.54 -3.93
N VAL A 91 6.00 24.07 -5.00
CA VAL A 91 6.55 24.14 -6.36
C VAL A 91 6.23 25.48 -7.02
N SER A 92 7.15 25.97 -7.85
CA SER A 92 7.05 27.23 -8.59
C SER A 92 5.86 27.23 -9.56
N ALA A 93 5.41 28.41 -9.98
CA ALA A 93 4.35 28.50 -10.99
C ALA A 93 4.74 27.83 -12.32
N GLN A 94 6.03 27.73 -12.62
CA GLN A 94 6.54 27.00 -13.78
C GLN A 94 6.38 25.49 -13.58
N GLU A 95 6.82 24.95 -12.44
CA GLU A 95 6.67 23.51 -12.10
C GLU A 95 5.19 23.09 -12.00
N ARG A 96 4.29 23.97 -11.56
CA ARG A 96 2.83 23.71 -11.61
C ARG A 96 2.30 23.61 -13.04
N ARG A 97 3.00 24.24 -14.00
CA ARG A 97 2.71 24.13 -15.43
C ARG A 97 3.52 23.02 -16.09
N GLU A 98 4.55 22.50 -15.42
CA GLU A 98 5.32 21.39 -15.95
C GLU A 98 4.39 20.18 -16.10
N ASP A 99 4.49 19.59 -17.28
CA ASP A 99 3.60 18.56 -17.77
C ASP A 99 4.03 17.18 -17.26
N HIS A 100 4.59 17.08 -16.07
CA HIS A 100 5.03 15.80 -15.49
C HIS A 100 4.06 15.32 -14.42
N TYR A 101 3.69 14.04 -14.52
CA TYR A 101 2.83 13.36 -13.58
C TYR A 101 3.55 12.13 -13.05
N MET A 102 3.32 11.85 -11.77
CA MET A 102 3.62 10.56 -11.18
C MET A 102 2.39 9.66 -11.29
N TYR A 103 2.61 8.37 -11.39
CA TYR A 103 1.54 7.38 -11.27
C TYR A 103 2.06 6.19 -10.51
N HIS A 104 1.17 5.44 -9.88
CA HIS A 104 1.59 4.27 -9.13
C HIS A 104 0.47 3.26 -9.03
N ALA A 105 0.86 2.02 -8.75
CA ALA A 105 -0.04 0.89 -8.73
C ALA A 105 -0.92 0.83 -7.49
N GLY A 106 -0.90 1.82 -6.61
CA GLY A 106 -1.45 1.66 -5.27
C GLY A 106 -2.63 2.55 -4.93
N GLU A 107 -3.37 2.15 -3.91
CA GLU A 107 -4.25 3.08 -3.20
C GLU A 107 -3.35 4.07 -2.45
N GLU A 108 -3.57 5.36 -2.65
CA GLU A 108 -2.92 6.41 -1.86
C GLU A 108 -3.97 7.15 -1.04
N VAL A 109 -3.68 7.32 0.23
CA VAL A 109 -4.43 8.14 1.16
C VAL A 109 -3.49 9.20 1.71
N LEU A 110 -3.90 10.47 1.65
CA LEU A 110 -3.16 11.57 2.22
C LEU A 110 -4.00 12.28 3.30
N VAL A 111 -3.41 12.54 4.46
CA VAL A 111 -4.03 13.24 5.58
C VAL A 111 -3.14 14.39 6.00
N PRO A 112 -3.42 15.63 5.55
CA PRO A 112 -2.64 16.80 5.94
C PRO A 112 -2.71 17.01 7.46
N ILE A 113 -1.55 17.24 8.07
CA ILE A 113 -1.42 17.55 9.50
C ILE A 113 -0.95 18.97 9.76
N SER A 114 -0.18 19.55 8.83
CA SER A 114 0.22 20.97 8.86
C SER A 114 0.30 21.54 7.44
N GLY A 115 -0.05 22.82 7.30
CA GLY A 115 -0.09 23.48 6.00
C GLY A 115 -1.28 23.06 5.15
N LYS A 116 -1.15 23.23 3.83
CA LYS A 116 -2.18 22.87 2.85
C LYS A 116 -1.52 22.24 1.64
N VAL A 117 -2.14 21.20 1.11
CA VAL A 117 -1.65 20.49 -0.07
C VAL A 117 -2.54 20.79 -1.27
N MET A 118 -1.97 20.70 -2.46
CA MET A 118 -2.66 20.82 -3.73
C MET A 118 -2.37 19.60 -4.58
N TYR A 119 -3.38 19.12 -5.30
CA TYR A 119 -3.22 18.08 -6.30
C TYR A 119 -3.60 18.59 -7.69
N GLN A 120 -2.85 18.12 -8.67
CA GLN A 120 -3.27 18.05 -10.07
C GLN A 120 -3.35 16.59 -10.51
N PHE A 121 -4.34 16.29 -11.32
CA PHE A 121 -4.56 14.98 -11.93
C PHE A 121 -4.64 15.13 -13.44
N PHE A 122 -4.31 14.07 -14.17
CA PHE A 122 -4.57 13.98 -15.60
C PHE A 122 -5.38 12.72 -15.90
N SER A 123 -6.64 12.89 -16.30
CA SER A 123 -7.60 11.79 -16.32
C SER A 123 -8.79 12.04 -17.25
N SER A 124 -9.52 10.97 -17.59
CA SER A 124 -10.80 11.00 -18.30
C SER A 124 -11.84 10.16 -17.55
N ARG A 125 -13.09 10.65 -17.51
CA ARG A 125 -14.26 9.90 -17.01
C ARG A 125 -14.98 9.11 -18.11
N GLY A 126 -14.42 9.08 -19.33
CA GLY A 126 -15.11 8.59 -20.52
C GLY A 126 -15.94 9.69 -21.20
N GLY A 127 -16.23 9.51 -22.48
CA GLY A 127 -16.96 10.49 -23.30
C GLY A 127 -16.16 11.76 -23.69
N SER A 128 -14.93 11.91 -23.20
CA SER A 128 -14.02 13.00 -23.54
C SER A 128 -12.56 12.55 -23.46
N LEU A 129 -11.67 13.29 -24.14
CA LEU A 129 -10.22 13.09 -24.02
C LEU A 129 -9.76 13.36 -22.58
N PRO A 130 -8.70 12.69 -22.10
CA PRO A 130 -8.15 12.97 -20.79
C PRO A 130 -7.68 14.42 -20.70
N ALA A 131 -7.93 15.03 -19.54
CA ALA A 131 -7.64 16.44 -19.31
C ALA A 131 -7.02 16.63 -17.93
N ARG A 132 -6.25 17.72 -17.81
CA ARG A 132 -5.73 18.17 -16.53
C ARG A 132 -6.86 18.72 -15.67
N THR A 133 -6.96 18.21 -14.44
CA THR A 133 -7.85 18.74 -13.41
C THR A 133 -7.05 19.09 -12.17
N ILE A 134 -7.23 20.29 -11.64
CA ILE A 134 -6.59 20.75 -10.40
C ILE A 134 -7.68 20.85 -9.34
N PHE A 135 -7.37 20.53 -8.09
CA PHE A 135 -8.31 20.83 -7.01
C PHE A 135 -8.68 22.31 -7.01
N GLN A 136 -9.98 22.60 -6.84
CA GLN A 136 -10.47 23.97 -6.82
C GLN A 136 -9.90 24.76 -5.64
N LYS A 137 -9.58 24.08 -4.53
CA LYS A 137 -9.01 24.67 -3.32
C LYS A 137 -7.93 23.75 -2.75
N PRO A 138 -6.86 24.30 -2.16
CA PRO A 138 -5.93 23.51 -1.36
C PRO A 138 -6.64 22.84 -0.20
N VAL A 139 -6.20 21.63 0.15
CA VAL A 139 -6.77 20.82 1.24
C VAL A 139 -5.84 20.89 2.44
N GLY A 140 -6.37 21.18 3.63
CA GLY A 140 -5.60 21.30 4.86
C GLY A 140 -6.01 20.29 5.93
N THR A 141 -5.52 20.51 7.15
CA THR A 141 -5.82 19.67 8.33
C THR A 141 -7.33 19.44 8.51
N GLY A 142 -7.68 18.26 9.05
CA GLY A 142 -9.06 17.82 9.24
C GLY A 142 -9.70 17.18 8.01
N HIS A 143 -8.94 16.98 6.94
CA HIS A 143 -9.39 16.31 5.73
C HIS A 143 -8.57 15.03 5.47
N VAL A 144 -9.16 14.13 4.70
CA VAL A 144 -8.47 13.04 4.04
C VAL A 144 -8.68 13.13 2.54
N ILE A 145 -7.64 12.83 1.78
CA ILE A 145 -7.68 12.68 0.33
C ILE A 145 -7.42 11.21 0.05
N ARG A 146 -8.31 10.56 -0.68
CA ARG A 146 -8.07 9.23 -1.25
C ARG A 146 -7.87 9.38 -2.75
N ILE A 147 -6.94 8.61 -3.31
CA ILE A 147 -6.62 8.61 -4.74
C ILE A 147 -6.72 7.19 -5.25
N ASN A 148 -7.37 7.05 -6.40
CA ASN A 148 -7.56 5.77 -7.06
C ASN A 148 -6.21 5.30 -7.66
N PRO A 149 -5.87 4.01 -7.57
CA PRO A 149 -4.69 3.47 -8.25
C PRO A 149 -4.52 3.96 -9.68
N GLN A 150 -3.27 4.16 -10.07
CA GLN A 150 -2.82 4.46 -11.43
C GLN A 150 -3.26 5.81 -12.00
N VAL A 151 -4.05 6.60 -11.26
CA VAL A 151 -4.40 7.95 -11.69
C VAL A 151 -3.13 8.79 -11.74
N PRO A 152 -2.72 9.33 -12.91
CA PRO A 152 -1.57 10.21 -12.97
C PRO A 152 -1.84 11.52 -12.21
N HIS A 153 -0.94 11.87 -11.30
CA HIS A 153 -1.08 13.04 -10.43
C HIS A 153 0.26 13.67 -10.06
N HIS A 154 0.18 14.87 -9.52
CA HIS A 154 1.31 15.57 -8.91
C HIS A 154 0.77 16.37 -7.71
N THR A 155 1.53 16.38 -6.63
CA THR A 155 1.14 16.93 -5.32
C THR A 155 2.24 17.83 -4.77
N TRP A 156 1.85 18.93 -4.13
CA TRP A 156 2.79 19.91 -3.56
C TRP A 156 2.17 20.64 -2.37
N GLY A 157 3.02 21.26 -1.54
CA GLY A 157 2.61 22.16 -0.45
C GLY A 157 2.24 23.56 -0.94
N VAL A 158 1.32 24.24 -0.27
CA VAL A 158 0.87 25.60 -0.63
C VAL A 158 1.36 26.60 0.40
N GLY A 159 2.16 27.58 -0.03
CA GLY A 159 2.75 28.59 0.85
C GLY A 159 3.94 28.07 1.67
N GLY A 160 4.74 27.18 1.08
CA GLY A 160 5.89 26.52 1.71
C GLY A 160 5.64 25.04 2.05
N TRP A 161 6.44 24.52 2.99
CA TRP A 161 6.38 23.13 3.42
C TRP A 161 5.03 22.79 4.07
N SER A 162 4.43 21.70 3.63
CA SER A 162 3.26 21.09 4.22
C SER A 162 3.57 19.66 4.64
N GLU A 163 3.02 19.23 5.78
CA GLU A 163 3.24 17.90 6.33
C GLU A 163 1.93 17.10 6.26
N ALA A 164 2.04 15.83 5.89
CA ALA A 164 0.91 14.93 5.83
C ALA A 164 1.30 13.49 6.21
N TRP A 165 0.32 12.72 6.66
CA TRP A 165 0.42 11.26 6.61
C TRP A 165 0.05 10.78 5.21
N MET A 166 0.87 9.91 4.65
CA MET A 166 0.65 9.21 3.38
C MET A 166 0.56 7.72 3.67
N ILE A 167 -0.61 7.13 3.45
CA ILE A 167 -0.84 5.69 3.57
C ILE A 167 -0.93 5.14 2.16
N PHE A 168 -0.11 4.14 1.88
CA PHE A 168 0.02 3.61 0.54
C PHE A 168 -0.12 2.10 0.55
N ARG A 169 -0.92 1.54 -0.34
CA ARG A 169 -0.98 0.09 -0.60
C ARG A 169 -0.67 -0.18 -2.06
N ASP A 170 0.44 -0.86 -2.38
CA ASP A 170 0.77 -1.24 -3.77
C ASP A 170 -0.09 -2.42 -4.25
N LEU A 171 -0.38 -2.48 -5.56
CA LEU A 171 -1.09 -3.60 -6.19
C LEU A 171 -0.34 -4.94 -6.06
N SER A 172 0.97 -4.94 -5.80
CA SER A 172 1.77 -6.12 -5.51
C SER A 172 1.35 -6.83 -4.22
N GLU A 173 0.64 -6.13 -3.31
CA GLU A 173 0.37 -6.60 -1.94
C GLU A 173 1.63 -6.77 -1.09
N GLU A 174 2.76 -6.19 -1.51
CA GLU A 174 4.02 -6.23 -0.78
C GLU A 174 4.31 -4.86 -0.16
N GLY A 175 4.40 -4.79 1.18
CA GLY A 175 4.70 -3.53 1.89
C GLY A 175 6.08 -2.94 1.56
N THR A 176 7.03 -3.79 1.18
CA THR A 176 8.42 -3.40 0.81
C THR A 176 8.53 -2.75 -0.57
N ALA A 177 7.49 -2.81 -1.41
CA ALA A 177 7.59 -2.38 -2.79
C ALA A 177 7.77 -0.86 -2.98
N ILE A 178 7.45 -0.06 -1.96
CA ILE A 178 7.26 1.39 -2.12
C ILE A 178 8.35 2.20 -1.44
N SER A 179 8.78 1.80 -0.25
CA SER A 179 9.71 2.57 0.59
C SER A 179 10.92 1.74 0.98
N VAL A 180 12.11 2.26 0.71
CA VAL A 180 13.38 1.67 1.14
C VAL A 180 14.00 2.54 2.23
N ASP A 181 14.65 1.89 3.19
CA ASP A 181 15.45 2.60 4.19
C ASP A 181 16.53 3.42 3.47
N SER A 182 16.58 4.71 3.81
CA SER A 182 17.47 5.64 3.14
C SER A 182 18.95 5.45 3.48
N THR A 183 19.25 4.74 4.57
CA THR A 183 20.61 4.40 5.02
C THR A 183 21.29 3.37 4.11
N PHE A 184 20.52 2.57 3.37
CA PHE A 184 21.08 1.76 2.30
C PHE A 184 21.55 2.66 1.16
N ASN A 185 22.72 2.36 0.60
CA ASN A 185 23.28 3.06 -0.56
C ASN A 185 22.37 2.84 -1.78
N THR A 186 21.29 3.58 -1.84
CA THR A 186 20.33 3.54 -2.93
C THR A 186 20.91 4.01 -4.24
N ALA A 187 21.96 4.84 -4.22
CA ALA A 187 22.68 5.15 -5.45
C ALA A 187 23.22 3.87 -6.08
N ALA A 188 23.63 2.85 -5.30
CA ALA A 188 24.00 1.53 -5.83
C ALA A 188 22.79 0.70 -6.30
N LEU A 189 21.62 0.83 -5.68
CA LEU A 189 20.37 0.17 -6.11
C LEU A 189 19.80 0.77 -7.41
N PHE A 190 20.05 2.06 -7.66
CA PHE A 190 19.61 2.77 -8.87
C PHE A 190 20.72 2.90 -9.94
N ASN A 191 21.99 2.63 -9.62
CA ASN A 191 23.11 2.57 -10.59
C ASN A 191 23.22 1.23 -11.31
N THR A 192 22.52 0.18 -10.88
CA THR A 192 22.49 -1.04 -11.68
C THR A 192 21.73 -0.73 -12.96
N LYS A 193 22.42 -0.84 -14.11
CA LYS A 193 21.87 -0.78 -15.47
C LYS A 193 20.72 -1.78 -15.75
N SER A 194 20.17 -2.44 -14.72
CA SER A 194 18.88 -3.12 -14.77
C SER A 194 17.79 -2.06 -14.96
N SER A 195 17.39 -1.86 -16.21
CA SER A 195 16.43 -0.87 -16.70
C SER A 195 14.97 -1.07 -16.21
N GLU A 196 14.73 -1.63 -15.03
CA GLU A 196 13.40 -2.11 -14.61
C GLU A 196 12.71 -1.24 -13.55
N SER A 197 13.43 -0.36 -12.83
CA SER A 197 12.83 0.67 -11.98
C SER A 197 13.03 2.06 -12.61
N GLN A 198 12.48 2.27 -13.81
CA GLN A 198 12.32 3.65 -14.25
C GLN A 198 11.35 4.35 -13.28
N PRO A 199 11.64 5.61 -12.88
CA PRO A 199 10.70 6.40 -12.09
C PRO A 199 9.36 6.41 -12.83
N ARG A 200 8.25 6.15 -12.11
CA ARG A 200 6.90 6.08 -12.69
C ARG A 200 6.40 7.49 -13.00
N ARG A 201 7.07 8.13 -13.96
CA ARG A 201 6.83 9.49 -14.44
C ARG A 201 6.37 9.42 -15.88
N ILE A 202 5.43 10.29 -16.21
CA ILE A 202 4.88 10.40 -17.55
C ILE A 202 4.58 11.86 -17.85
N THR A 203 4.78 12.27 -19.10
CA THR A 203 4.41 13.61 -19.53
C THR A 203 2.93 13.71 -19.90
N ARG A 204 2.40 14.92 -19.86
CA ARG A 204 1.08 15.24 -20.40
C ARG A 204 0.95 14.81 -21.85
N ARG A 205 1.96 15.13 -22.68
CA ARG A 205 1.95 14.81 -24.11
C ARG A 205 1.83 13.31 -24.34
N GLU A 206 2.49 12.50 -23.52
CA GLU A 206 2.35 11.04 -23.56
C GLU A 206 0.95 10.60 -23.11
N LEU A 207 0.42 11.18 -22.03
CA LEU A 207 -0.94 10.87 -21.56
C LEU A 207 -2.06 11.37 -22.50
N GLU A 208 -1.78 12.29 -23.41
CA GLU A 208 -2.70 12.69 -24.48
C GLU A 208 -2.81 11.63 -25.58
N ILE A 209 -1.86 10.70 -25.66
CA ILE A 209 -1.88 9.56 -26.58
C ILE A 209 -2.80 8.47 -25.98
N PRO A 210 -3.93 8.11 -26.62
CA PRO A 210 -4.93 7.22 -26.04
C PRO A 210 -4.39 5.85 -25.59
N GLU A 211 -3.51 5.23 -26.37
CA GLU A 211 -2.91 3.93 -26.02
C GLU A 211 -1.99 4.03 -24.80
N CYS A 212 -1.23 5.11 -24.66
CA CYS A 212 -0.34 5.34 -23.52
C CYS A 212 -1.17 5.62 -22.26
N TYR A 213 -2.18 6.48 -22.39
CA TYR A 213 -3.15 6.74 -21.33
C TYR A 213 -3.80 5.44 -20.84
N ALA A 214 -4.28 4.59 -21.75
CA ALA A 214 -4.88 3.31 -21.38
C ALA A 214 -3.89 2.38 -20.65
N LEU A 215 -2.64 2.29 -21.14
CA LEU A 215 -1.63 1.44 -20.51
C LEU A 215 -1.28 1.89 -19.09
N ILE A 216 -1.19 3.21 -18.87
CA ILE A 216 -0.84 3.81 -17.58
C ILE A 216 -2.06 3.98 -16.69
N ALA A 217 -2.99 4.86 -17.05
CA ALA A 217 -4.11 5.27 -16.19
C ALA A 217 -5.15 4.15 -15.94
N TRP A 218 -5.24 3.12 -16.80
CA TRP A 218 -6.06 1.92 -16.49
C TRP A 218 -5.24 0.80 -15.82
N GLY A 219 -3.94 1.04 -15.61
CA GLY A 219 -3.03 0.12 -14.95
C GLY A 219 -2.71 -1.14 -15.73
N ILE A 220 -2.91 -1.17 -17.06
CA ILE A 220 -2.70 -2.38 -17.85
C ILE A 220 -1.23 -2.79 -17.86
N ALA A 221 -0.32 -1.83 -18.10
CA ALA A 221 1.12 -2.09 -18.15
C ALA A 221 1.60 -2.70 -16.83
N GLU A 222 1.20 -2.10 -15.72
CA GLU A 222 1.58 -2.54 -14.38
C GLU A 222 0.97 -3.90 -14.03
N LYS A 223 -0.30 -4.14 -14.35
CA LYS A 223 -0.93 -5.46 -14.14
C LYS A 223 -0.19 -6.55 -14.88
N ILE A 224 0.28 -6.30 -16.10
CA ILE A 224 1.06 -7.25 -16.89
C ILE A 224 2.40 -7.51 -16.23
N LYS A 225 3.15 -6.46 -15.89
CA LYS A 225 4.42 -6.55 -15.19
C LYS A 225 4.29 -7.33 -13.87
N LEU A 226 3.33 -6.96 -13.02
CA LEU A 226 3.12 -7.58 -11.71
C LEU A 226 2.72 -9.06 -11.81
N ASN A 227 1.80 -9.42 -12.72
CA ASN A 227 1.40 -10.82 -12.86
C ASN A 227 2.55 -11.66 -13.45
N ARG A 228 3.31 -11.13 -14.40
CA ARG A 228 4.52 -11.78 -14.91
C ARG A 228 5.52 -12.04 -13.78
N LEU A 229 5.86 -11.01 -13.01
CA LEU A 229 6.81 -11.12 -11.89
C LEU A 229 6.34 -12.13 -10.84
N ARG A 230 5.06 -12.12 -10.47
CA ARG A 230 4.46 -13.10 -9.54
C ARG A 230 4.52 -14.54 -10.03
N THR A 231 4.47 -14.74 -11.34
CA THR A 231 4.65 -16.07 -11.96
C THR A 231 6.12 -16.45 -12.18
N ASN A 232 7.07 -15.61 -11.74
CA ASN A 232 8.50 -15.78 -11.97
C ASN A 232 8.86 -16.00 -13.46
N LEU A 233 8.14 -15.33 -14.36
CA LEU A 233 8.37 -15.43 -15.80
C LEU A 233 9.22 -14.26 -16.31
N THR A 234 10.13 -14.56 -17.22
CA THR A 234 10.87 -13.53 -17.95
C THR A 234 10.02 -12.93 -19.06
N ILE A 235 10.38 -11.72 -19.52
CA ILE A 235 9.74 -11.09 -20.69
C ILE A 235 9.79 -12.04 -21.90
N ASP A 236 10.91 -12.75 -22.10
CA ASP A 236 11.08 -13.68 -23.21
C ASP A 236 10.11 -14.87 -23.15
N GLN A 237 9.91 -15.45 -21.97
CA GLN A 237 8.98 -16.57 -21.77
C GLN A 237 7.53 -16.18 -22.06
N VAL A 238 7.09 -15.02 -21.56
CA VAL A 238 5.73 -14.51 -21.81
C VAL A 238 5.57 -14.16 -23.29
N ALA A 239 6.56 -13.49 -23.88
CA ALA A 239 6.52 -13.09 -25.29
C ALA A 239 6.41 -14.30 -26.21
N LYS A 240 7.24 -15.33 -25.98
CA LYS A 240 7.19 -16.60 -26.72
C LYS A 240 5.85 -17.32 -26.56
N ALA A 241 5.34 -17.44 -25.34
CA ALA A 241 4.06 -18.09 -25.07
C ALA A 241 2.87 -17.34 -25.70
N CYS A 242 2.97 -16.02 -25.81
CA CYS A 242 1.97 -15.17 -26.44
C CYS A 242 2.26 -14.91 -27.93
N GLU A 243 3.25 -15.58 -28.53
CA GLU A 243 3.74 -15.40 -29.90
C GLU A 243 3.83 -13.92 -30.31
N ILE A 244 4.51 -13.14 -29.48
CA ILE A 244 4.84 -11.74 -29.73
C ILE A 244 6.34 -11.52 -29.63
N ASP A 245 6.78 -10.40 -30.21
CA ASP A 245 8.17 -9.97 -30.06
C ASP A 245 8.49 -9.56 -28.61
N ARG A 246 9.67 -9.92 -28.12
CA ARG A 246 10.16 -9.56 -26.79
C ARG A 246 10.17 -8.05 -26.56
N SER A 247 10.54 -7.26 -27.56
CA SER A 247 10.55 -5.80 -27.49
C SER A 247 9.14 -5.22 -27.39
N LEU A 248 8.12 -5.88 -27.97
CA LEU A 248 6.73 -5.45 -27.84
C LEU A 248 6.29 -5.57 -26.37
N LEU A 249 6.53 -6.72 -25.72
CA LEU A 249 6.18 -6.89 -24.31
C LEU A 249 6.94 -5.94 -23.39
N SER A 250 8.24 -5.73 -23.66
CA SER A 250 9.05 -4.79 -22.88
C SER A 250 8.51 -3.36 -22.96
N ARG A 251 8.15 -2.87 -24.16
CA ARG A 251 7.53 -1.55 -24.32
C ARG A 251 6.13 -1.48 -23.73
N LEU A 252 5.38 -2.58 -23.76
CA LEU A 252 4.05 -2.66 -23.17
C LEU A 252 4.10 -2.50 -21.66
N GLU A 253 5.02 -3.17 -20.97
CA GLU A 253 5.22 -3.02 -19.51
C GLU A 253 5.69 -1.62 -19.10
N LYS A 254 6.21 -0.83 -20.05
CA LYS A 254 6.59 0.57 -19.85
C LYS A 254 5.51 1.58 -20.26
N GLY A 255 4.41 1.13 -20.89
CA GLY A 255 3.39 2.03 -21.41
C GLY A 255 3.76 2.73 -22.73
N GLU A 256 4.78 2.26 -23.45
CA GLU A 256 5.41 2.96 -24.59
C GLU A 256 4.96 2.46 -25.98
N THR A 257 3.91 1.63 -26.08
CA THR A 257 3.49 1.05 -27.36
C THR A 257 1.98 0.88 -27.46
N ASN A 258 1.45 0.99 -28.67
CA ASN A 258 0.11 0.48 -28.96
C ASN A 258 0.17 -1.05 -29.10
N VAL A 259 -0.89 -1.75 -28.70
CA VAL A 259 -1.02 -3.21 -28.80
C VAL A 259 -2.40 -3.57 -29.32
N PRO A 260 -2.53 -4.46 -30.32
CA PRO A 260 -3.83 -4.94 -30.75
C PRO A 260 -4.60 -5.62 -29.61
N LEU A 261 -5.92 -5.40 -29.53
CA LEU A 261 -6.75 -5.98 -28.46
C LEU A 261 -6.68 -7.51 -28.37
N HIS A 262 -6.56 -8.20 -29.52
CA HIS A 262 -6.41 -9.66 -29.52
C HIS A 262 -5.08 -10.10 -28.90
N THR A 263 -3.99 -9.36 -29.13
CA THR A 263 -2.69 -9.58 -28.50
C THR A 263 -2.76 -9.33 -26.99
N LEU A 264 -3.38 -8.22 -26.58
CA LEU A 264 -3.59 -7.91 -25.17
C LEU A 264 -4.43 -9.00 -24.47
N ALA A 265 -5.49 -9.48 -25.12
CA ALA A 265 -6.31 -10.57 -24.61
C ALA A 265 -5.53 -11.89 -24.47
N ARG A 266 -4.59 -12.19 -25.39
CA ARG A 266 -3.70 -13.35 -25.27
C ARG A 266 -2.78 -13.24 -24.05
N ILE A 267 -2.11 -12.10 -23.89
CA ILE A 267 -1.27 -11.81 -22.72
C ILE A 267 -2.08 -11.95 -21.43
N ALA A 268 -3.27 -11.35 -21.39
CA ALA A 268 -4.12 -11.38 -20.20
C ALA A 268 -4.63 -12.79 -19.87
N ARG A 269 -5.00 -13.61 -20.86
CA ARG A 269 -5.37 -15.01 -20.62
C ARG A 269 -4.19 -15.81 -20.09
N PHE A 270 -3.01 -15.64 -20.69
CA PHE A 270 -1.80 -16.35 -20.28
C PHE A 270 -1.40 -15.99 -18.84
N LEU A 271 -1.43 -14.69 -18.50
CA LEU A 271 -1.10 -14.17 -17.17
C LEU A 271 -2.29 -14.14 -16.19
N ARG A 272 -3.46 -14.68 -16.58
CA ARG A 272 -4.72 -14.69 -15.80
C ARG A 272 -5.13 -13.32 -15.25
N ILE A 273 -4.97 -12.27 -16.06
CA ILE A 273 -5.32 -10.90 -15.73
C ILE A 273 -6.80 -10.67 -16.04
N ASP A 274 -7.54 -10.17 -15.06
CA ASP A 274 -8.88 -9.64 -15.29
C ASP A 274 -8.78 -8.25 -15.94
N LEU A 275 -9.17 -8.17 -17.21
CA LEU A 275 -9.26 -6.92 -17.98
C LEU A 275 -10.63 -6.23 -17.83
N HIS A 276 -11.59 -6.88 -17.17
CA HIS A 276 -12.90 -6.28 -16.91
C HIS A 276 -12.90 -5.01 -16.03
N PRO A 277 -11.95 -4.76 -15.10
CA PRO A 277 -11.96 -3.56 -14.25
C PRO A 277 -11.68 -2.24 -14.99
N TRP A 278 -11.49 -2.24 -16.31
CA TRP A 278 -11.35 -1.00 -17.10
C TRP A 278 -12.65 -0.17 -17.14
N ARG A 279 -13.75 -0.70 -16.62
CA ARG A 279 -14.92 0.08 -16.23
C ARG A 279 -14.56 0.89 -14.99
N SER A 280 -13.89 1.99 -15.25
CA SER A 280 -13.60 3.12 -14.37
C SER A 280 -14.49 3.13 -13.14
N GLU A 281 -13.88 2.93 -11.98
CA GLU A 281 -14.42 3.57 -10.80
C GLU A 281 -14.45 5.07 -11.13
N PRO A 282 -15.60 5.76 -11.06
CA PRO A 282 -15.78 7.09 -11.65
C PRO A 282 -15.01 8.21 -10.91
N TRP A 283 -14.15 7.84 -9.97
CA TRP A 283 -13.45 8.76 -9.09
C TRP A 283 -11.94 8.68 -9.34
N ASN A 284 -11.33 9.84 -9.52
CA ASN A 284 -9.88 10.00 -9.52
C ASN A 284 -9.38 10.14 -8.09
N SER A 285 -10.14 10.93 -7.32
CA SER A 285 -9.90 11.22 -5.93
C SER A 285 -11.21 11.52 -5.22
N VAL A 286 -11.21 11.30 -3.91
CA VAL A 286 -12.29 11.70 -3.00
C VAL A 286 -11.66 12.48 -1.87
N VAL A 287 -12.24 13.64 -1.54
CA VAL A 287 -11.83 14.45 -0.39
C VAL A 287 -12.96 14.42 0.61
N ASN A 288 -12.69 13.95 1.82
CA ASN A 288 -13.65 13.93 2.91
C ASN A 288 -13.13 14.73 4.09
N ARG A 289 -14.05 15.33 4.85
CA ARG A 289 -13.74 15.84 6.17
C ARG A 289 -13.70 14.68 7.16
N LEU A 290 -12.71 14.69 8.05
CA LEU A 290 -12.59 13.68 9.10
C LEU A 290 -13.65 13.87 10.19
N ASP A 291 -14.07 15.12 10.43
CA ASP A 291 -14.90 15.50 11.56
C ASP A 291 -16.41 15.59 11.28
N GLU A 292 -16.82 15.46 10.03
CA GLU A 292 -18.19 15.75 9.57
C GLU A 292 -19.26 14.91 10.30
N ASP A 293 -18.96 13.63 10.54
CA ASP A 293 -19.82 12.70 11.27
C ASP A 293 -19.24 12.27 12.63
N ALA A 294 -18.09 12.84 13.01
CA ALA A 294 -17.33 12.37 14.16
C ALA A 294 -18.07 12.63 15.47
N ARG A 295 -18.49 11.55 16.13
CA ARG A 295 -19.05 11.62 17.49
C ARG A 295 -17.95 11.42 18.52
N VAL A 296 -17.95 12.24 19.56
CA VAL A 296 -17.00 12.13 20.67
C VAL A 296 -17.13 10.74 21.30
N ASN A 297 -15.98 10.09 21.51
CA ASN A 297 -15.85 8.74 22.02
C ASN A 297 -16.60 7.67 21.19
N ARG A 298 -16.72 7.86 19.87
CA ARG A 298 -17.22 6.83 18.95
C ARG A 298 -16.46 6.89 17.61
N PRO A 299 -15.67 5.86 17.27
CA PRO A 299 -15.06 5.76 15.95
C PRO A 299 -16.10 5.88 14.84
N THR A 300 -15.76 6.67 13.83
CA THR A 300 -16.62 6.92 12.67
C THR A 300 -15.88 6.48 11.43
N LYS A 301 -16.54 5.67 10.59
CA LYS A 301 -15.96 5.26 9.30
C LYS A 301 -15.80 6.49 8.44
N VAL A 302 -14.59 6.70 7.94
CA VAL A 302 -14.34 7.77 6.99
C VAL A 302 -14.84 7.29 5.63
N ALA A 303 -15.73 8.06 5.01
CA ALA A 303 -16.36 7.70 3.74
C ALA A 303 -15.29 7.21 2.74
N GLY A 304 -15.53 6.01 2.21
CA GLY A 304 -14.70 5.41 1.17
C GLY A 304 -15.34 5.60 -0.20
N PRO A 305 -14.62 5.27 -1.28
CA PRO A 305 -15.26 5.09 -2.56
C PRO A 305 -16.30 3.95 -2.47
N LEU A 306 -17.35 4.01 -3.30
CA LEU A 306 -18.40 2.98 -3.34
C LEU A 306 -17.87 1.62 -3.82
N SER A 307 -16.71 1.62 -4.45
CA SER A 307 -16.03 0.45 -4.96
C SER A 307 -15.29 -0.34 -3.87
N ARG A 308 -14.86 -1.54 -4.25
CA ARG A 308 -14.02 -2.38 -3.39
C ARG A 308 -12.67 -1.72 -3.21
N HIS A 309 -12.30 -1.50 -1.96
CA HIS A 309 -11.01 -0.96 -1.58
C HIS A 309 -10.40 -1.80 -0.45
N HIS A 310 -9.09 -1.73 -0.31
CA HIS A 310 -8.35 -2.55 0.66
C HIS A 310 -8.10 -1.82 1.97
N LEU A 311 -7.93 -0.50 1.90
CA LEU A 311 -7.67 0.35 3.06
C LEU A 311 -8.95 0.97 3.63
N HIS A 312 -9.36 0.48 4.79
CA HIS A 312 -10.49 1.02 5.56
C HIS A 312 -9.97 2.02 6.58
N LEU A 313 -10.64 3.17 6.65
CA LEU A 313 -10.25 4.24 7.56
C LEU A 313 -11.36 4.50 8.57
N GLN A 314 -10.98 4.65 9.83
CA GLN A 314 -11.88 5.13 10.88
C GLN A 314 -11.23 6.31 11.59
N PHE A 315 -12.00 7.36 11.82
CA PHE A 315 -11.56 8.52 12.58
C PHE A 315 -12.25 8.53 13.95
N ALA A 316 -11.51 8.87 15.00
CA ALA A 316 -12.03 8.93 16.35
C ALA A 316 -11.59 10.20 17.05
N LYS A 317 -12.54 10.92 17.64
CA LYS A 317 -12.30 11.93 18.67
C LYS A 317 -12.47 11.26 20.03
N VAL A 318 -11.43 11.23 20.85
CA VAL A 318 -11.43 10.52 22.14
C VAL A 318 -11.09 11.51 23.23
N THR A 319 -12.00 11.66 24.19
CA THR A 319 -11.83 12.54 25.36
C THR A 319 -11.81 11.76 26.67
N LYS A 320 -12.20 10.48 26.62
CA LYS A 320 -12.17 9.57 27.77
C LYS A 320 -11.72 8.18 27.34
N MET A 321 -12.62 7.43 26.73
CA MET A 321 -12.39 6.03 26.41
C MET A 321 -13.25 5.60 25.24
N ILE A 322 -12.67 4.81 24.35
CA ILE A 322 -13.39 4.10 23.30
C ILE A 322 -12.98 2.63 23.27
N LYS A 323 -13.87 1.80 22.75
CA LYS A 323 -13.51 0.47 22.28
C LYS A 323 -12.87 0.62 20.89
N ALA A 324 -11.69 0.03 20.68
CA ALA A 324 -11.11 -0.05 19.35
C ALA A 324 -11.80 -1.18 18.59
N GLU A 325 -12.67 -0.81 17.65
CA GLU A 325 -13.27 -1.77 16.73
C GLU A 325 -12.26 -2.13 15.64
N THR A 326 -12.33 -3.34 15.14
CA THR A 326 -11.51 -3.78 14.01
C THR A 326 -12.42 -4.48 13.04
N PRO A 327 -12.32 -4.18 11.72
CA PRO A 327 -13.09 -4.89 10.73
C PRO A 327 -12.85 -6.41 10.89
N PRO A 328 -13.90 -7.24 10.84
CA PRO A 328 -13.77 -8.68 11.10
C PRO A 328 -12.72 -9.39 10.23
N ASP A 329 -12.52 -8.90 9.01
CA ASP A 329 -11.59 -9.47 8.03
C ASP A 329 -10.23 -8.74 7.97
N ALA A 330 -9.95 -7.85 8.92
CA ALA A 330 -8.69 -7.13 8.94
C ALA A 330 -7.55 -8.04 9.39
N THR A 331 -6.48 -8.12 8.59
CA THR A 331 -5.29 -8.91 8.95
C THR A 331 -4.24 -8.08 9.69
N ALA A 332 -4.30 -6.76 9.54
CA ALA A 332 -3.45 -5.81 10.23
C ALA A 332 -4.21 -4.50 10.44
N THR A 333 -4.01 -3.86 11.59
CA THR A 333 -4.45 -2.49 11.83
C THR A 333 -3.31 -1.61 12.33
N SER A 334 -3.39 -0.33 11.99
CA SER A 334 -2.50 0.70 12.50
C SER A 334 -3.33 1.87 13.01
N TRP A 335 -2.86 2.53 14.06
CA TRP A 335 -3.47 3.74 14.58
C TRP A 335 -2.45 4.87 14.58
N ILE A 336 -2.79 5.97 13.92
CA ILE A 336 -2.03 7.21 13.91
C ILE A 336 -2.67 8.16 14.91
N VAL A 337 -1.89 8.68 15.86
CA VAL A 337 -2.35 9.74 16.76
C VAL A 337 -2.10 11.09 16.08
N LEU A 338 -3.17 11.72 15.61
CA LEU A 338 -3.12 13.01 14.92
C LEU A 338 -2.98 14.17 15.90
N LYS A 339 -3.64 14.07 17.06
CA LYS A 339 -3.61 15.06 18.15
C LYS A 339 -3.72 14.35 19.49
N GLY A 340 -3.05 14.91 20.50
CA GLY A 340 -3.19 14.47 21.88
C GLY A 340 -2.29 13.29 22.23
N SER A 341 -2.73 12.47 23.17
CA SER A 341 -2.02 11.30 23.68
C SER A 341 -3.02 10.29 24.23
N VAL A 342 -2.76 9.02 23.96
CA VAL A 342 -3.63 7.92 24.37
C VAL A 342 -2.84 6.75 24.93
N ALA A 343 -3.51 5.95 25.74
CA ALA A 343 -3.07 4.62 26.12
C ALA A 343 -3.94 3.56 25.42
N PHE A 344 -3.29 2.62 24.74
CA PHE A 344 -3.92 1.43 24.18
C PHE A 344 -3.81 0.31 25.21
N GLU A 345 -4.95 -0.21 25.66
CA GLU A 345 -5.05 -1.41 26.51
C GLU A 345 -5.57 -2.58 25.68
N PHE A 346 -4.88 -3.71 25.73
CA PHE A 346 -5.17 -4.87 24.90
C PHE A 346 -4.69 -6.17 25.56
N LYS A 347 -5.19 -7.31 25.06
CA LYS A 347 -4.66 -8.63 25.43
C LYS A 347 -3.80 -9.21 24.32
N ALA A 348 -2.51 -9.36 24.60
CA ALA A 348 -1.58 -10.05 23.73
C ALA A 348 -1.64 -11.55 23.99
N ASN A 349 -1.73 -12.36 22.93
CA ASN A 349 -1.62 -13.80 23.08
C ASN A 349 -0.15 -14.16 23.30
N THR A 350 0.15 -14.86 24.39
CA THR A 350 1.50 -15.37 24.70
C THR A 350 1.45 -16.89 24.82
N ASP A 351 2.61 -17.55 24.86
CA ASP A 351 2.71 -19.00 25.04
C ASP A 351 2.04 -19.50 26.33
N VAL A 352 1.93 -18.63 27.34
CA VAL A 352 1.30 -18.93 28.64
C VAL A 352 -0.15 -18.41 28.74
N GLY A 353 -0.72 -17.94 27.62
CA GLY A 353 -2.08 -17.42 27.51
C GLY A 353 -2.17 -15.90 27.28
N PRO A 354 -3.40 -15.34 27.17
CA PRO A 354 -3.60 -13.91 26.98
C PRO A 354 -3.10 -13.11 28.19
N LYS A 355 -2.30 -12.08 27.96
CA LYS A 355 -1.79 -11.17 28.98
C LYS A 355 -2.23 -9.74 28.70
N ASP A 356 -2.71 -9.04 29.73
CA ASP A 356 -3.01 -7.62 29.63
C ASP A 356 -1.71 -6.83 29.36
N ALA A 357 -1.79 -5.96 28.36
CA ALA A 357 -0.70 -5.10 27.93
C ALA A 357 -1.23 -3.68 27.72
N LYS A 358 -0.32 -2.72 27.85
CA LYS A 358 -0.64 -1.30 27.76
C LYS A 358 0.48 -0.54 27.09
N GLU A 359 0.13 0.26 26.09
CA GLU A 359 1.07 1.09 25.36
C GLU A 359 0.62 2.55 25.30
N PHE A 360 1.57 3.47 25.46
CA PHE A 360 1.31 4.90 25.38
C PHE A 360 1.83 5.48 24.06
N VAL A 361 0.95 6.23 23.39
CA VAL A 361 1.18 6.76 22.04
C VAL A 361 0.76 8.22 22.01
N ALA A 362 1.67 9.09 21.58
CA ALA A 362 1.47 10.54 21.50
C ALA A 362 1.26 11.01 20.05
N ALA A 363 0.83 12.26 19.88
CA ALA A 363 0.68 12.88 18.56
C ALA A 363 1.95 12.74 17.70
N GLY A 364 1.76 12.35 16.44
CA GLY A 364 2.85 12.07 15.51
C GLY A 364 3.40 10.64 15.56
N GLN A 365 2.93 9.80 16.49
CA GLN A 365 3.35 8.41 16.61
C GLN A 365 2.29 7.45 16.03
N VAL A 366 2.75 6.24 15.70
CA VAL A 366 1.90 5.18 15.13
C VAL A 366 2.04 3.92 15.96
N ILE A 367 0.93 3.22 16.20
CA ILE A 367 0.95 1.88 16.79
C ILE A 367 0.36 0.89 15.79
N HIS A 368 1.05 -0.23 15.63
CA HIS A 368 0.67 -1.32 14.72
C HIS A 368 0.22 -2.53 15.52
N PHE A 369 -0.79 -3.22 15.01
CA PHE A 369 -1.35 -4.43 15.59
C PHE A 369 -1.40 -5.54 14.55
N ARG A 370 -0.82 -6.70 14.89
CA ARG A 370 -0.94 -7.93 14.12
C ARG A 370 -2.14 -8.74 14.61
N GLU A 371 -3.26 -8.58 13.92
CA GLU A 371 -4.59 -8.99 14.43
C GLU A 371 -4.70 -10.46 14.80
N ARG A 372 -4.01 -11.35 14.07
CA ARG A 372 -4.03 -12.80 14.32
C ARG A 372 -3.42 -13.22 15.66
N GLU A 373 -2.61 -12.35 16.28
CA GLU A 373 -1.90 -12.61 17.53
C GLU A 373 -2.53 -11.89 18.74
N LEU A 374 -3.71 -11.31 18.56
CA LEU A 374 -4.45 -10.60 19.61
C LEU A 374 -5.78 -11.29 19.90
N THR A 375 -6.29 -11.13 21.11
CA THR A 375 -7.66 -11.56 21.45
C THR A 375 -8.68 -10.60 20.81
N PRO A 376 -9.60 -11.08 19.95
CA PRO A 376 -10.57 -10.21 19.28
C PRO A 376 -11.48 -9.45 20.25
N GLY A 377 -11.73 -8.17 19.96
CA GLY A 377 -12.74 -7.37 20.67
C GLY A 377 -12.36 -6.90 22.07
N GLU A 378 -11.12 -7.12 22.53
CA GLU A 378 -10.64 -6.72 23.87
C GLU A 378 -9.64 -5.55 23.82
N ARG A 379 -9.89 -4.56 22.94
CA ARG A 379 -9.04 -3.36 22.85
C ARG A 379 -9.77 -2.12 23.30
N ARG A 380 -9.10 -1.34 24.15
CA ARG A 380 -9.59 -0.06 24.67
C ARG A 380 -8.55 1.01 24.39
N ILE A 381 -9.03 2.20 24.03
CA ILE A 381 -8.19 3.39 23.86
C ILE A 381 -8.66 4.38 24.90
N LEU A 382 -7.75 4.75 25.79
CA LEU A 382 -7.97 5.72 26.85
C LEU A 382 -7.25 7.01 26.47
N ALA A 383 -7.95 8.13 26.41
CA ALA A 383 -7.34 9.41 26.15
C ALA A 383 -7.10 10.16 27.45
N ASP A 384 -5.91 10.73 27.58
CA ASP A 384 -5.53 11.60 28.70
C ASP A 384 -6.06 13.04 28.49
N GLN A 385 -6.27 13.40 27.22
CA GLN A 385 -6.75 14.70 26.76
C GLN A 385 -7.58 14.53 25.49
N ASP A 386 -8.18 15.61 25.00
CA ASP A 386 -8.87 15.61 23.69
C ASP A 386 -7.94 15.18 22.57
N SER A 387 -8.11 13.93 22.14
CA SER A 387 -7.23 13.26 21.20
C SER A 387 -7.97 12.92 19.91
N GLU A 388 -7.24 12.97 18.80
CA GLU A 388 -7.76 12.62 17.48
C GLU A 388 -6.91 11.49 16.90
N LEU A 389 -7.57 10.43 16.46
CA LEU A 389 -6.90 9.24 15.94
C LEU A 389 -7.47 8.85 14.59
N LEU A 390 -6.59 8.29 13.77
CA LEU A 390 -6.96 7.65 12.50
C LEU A 390 -6.54 6.18 12.56
N GLN A 391 -7.50 5.29 12.47
CA GLN A 391 -7.27 3.88 12.24
C GLN A 391 -7.13 3.60 10.74
N ILE A 392 -6.16 2.78 10.40
CA ILE A 392 -5.99 2.13 9.11
C ILE A 392 -6.20 0.64 9.33
N ALA A 393 -7.15 0.04 8.62
CA ALA A 393 -7.36 -1.39 8.63
C ALA A 393 -7.22 -1.92 7.20
N TYR A 394 -6.36 -2.92 7.02
CA TYR A 394 -6.25 -3.61 5.75
C TYR A 394 -7.09 -4.88 5.76
N THR A 395 -7.96 -5.01 4.76
CA THR A 395 -8.68 -6.25 4.49
C THR A 395 -8.22 -6.82 3.15
N PRO A 396 -7.76 -8.08 3.08
CA PRO A 396 -7.55 -8.73 1.79
C PRO A 396 -8.90 -8.85 1.09
N VAL A 397 -8.99 -8.41 -0.16
CA VAL A 397 -10.17 -8.70 -0.97
C VAL A 397 -10.15 -10.21 -1.19
N PRO A 398 -11.22 -10.95 -0.88
CA PRO A 398 -11.27 -12.37 -1.19
C PRO A 398 -10.95 -12.51 -2.68
N ARG A 399 -9.86 -13.23 -3.01
CA ARG A 399 -9.66 -13.67 -4.40
C ARG A 399 -10.99 -14.29 -4.80
N ARG A 400 -11.54 -13.92 -5.96
CA ARG A 400 -12.71 -14.60 -6.55
C ARG A 400 -12.35 -16.09 -6.69
N GLY A 401 -12.45 -16.84 -5.62
CA GLY A 401 -12.27 -18.27 -5.60
C GLY A 401 -13.58 -18.83 -6.05
N ASN A 402 -13.66 -19.26 -7.32
CA ASN A 402 -14.47 -20.36 -7.86
C ASN A 402 -15.89 -20.61 -7.30
N ARG A 403 -16.55 -19.64 -6.67
CA ARG A 403 -17.86 -19.82 -6.02
C ARG A 403 -19.06 -19.71 -6.97
N ASP A 404 -18.84 -19.66 -8.29
CA ASP A 404 -19.92 -19.72 -9.30
C ASP A 404 -20.05 -21.10 -9.97
N GLN A 405 -19.57 -22.20 -9.35
CA GLN A 405 -19.84 -23.57 -9.84
C GLN A 405 -20.77 -24.41 -8.96
N GLY A 406 -21.35 -23.86 -7.89
CA GLY A 406 -22.42 -24.50 -7.14
C GLY A 406 -23.44 -23.47 -6.72
N ASP A 407 -24.72 -23.80 -6.84
CA ASP A 407 -25.89 -23.00 -6.43
C ASP A 407 -26.57 -22.16 -7.54
N GLY A 408 -26.39 -22.54 -8.80
CA GLY A 408 -27.21 -22.08 -9.93
C GLY A 408 -28.52 -22.85 -10.16
N GLU A 409 -29.07 -23.56 -9.17
CA GLU A 409 -30.28 -24.40 -9.36
C GLU A 409 -31.51 -24.02 -8.51
N SER A 410 -31.49 -22.92 -7.73
CA SER A 410 -32.60 -22.62 -6.80
C SER A 410 -33.25 -21.24 -6.94
N VAL A 411 -33.28 -20.62 -8.12
CA VAL A 411 -34.03 -19.36 -8.36
C VAL A 411 -34.81 -19.35 -9.70
N MET A 412 -35.30 -20.50 -10.17
CA MET A 412 -36.21 -20.59 -11.33
C MET A 412 -37.45 -21.46 -11.02
N ARG A 413 -38.08 -21.22 -9.87
CA ARG A 413 -39.43 -21.71 -9.56
C ARG A 413 -40.23 -20.66 -8.80
N GLU A 414 -40.56 -19.54 -9.43
CA GLU A 414 -41.73 -18.74 -9.03
C GLU A 414 -42.07 -17.62 -10.04
N ILE A 415 -42.19 -17.92 -11.33
CA ILE A 415 -42.93 -17.04 -12.27
C ILE A 415 -43.66 -17.92 -13.30
N THR A 416 -44.75 -18.56 -12.87
CA THR A 416 -45.89 -18.95 -13.72
C THR A 416 -47.10 -19.19 -12.83
N LYS A 417 -47.71 -18.11 -12.33
CA LYS A 417 -49.13 -18.03 -11.97
C LYS A 417 -49.54 -16.58 -12.12
N ASP A 418 -49.94 -16.24 -13.35
CA ASP A 418 -51.19 -15.54 -13.71
C ASP A 418 -51.20 -15.26 -15.21
#